data_AF-A0A838NFC2-F1
#
_entry.id   AF-A0A838NFC2-F1
#
_cell.length_a   1.000
_cell.length_b   1.000
_cell.length_c   1.000
_cell.angle_alpha   90.00
_cell.angle_beta   90.00
_cell.angle_gamma   90.00
#
_symmetry.space_group_name_H-M   'P 1'
#
loop_
_entity.id
_entity.type
_entity.pdbx_description
1 polymer ?
#
loop_
_entity_poly.entity_id
_entity_poly.type
_entity_poly.pdbx_seq_one_letter_code
_entity_poly.pdbx_strand_id
1 'polypeptide(L)'
;MGSPPSSNGAWEGRPDKDYLWPIGREWNPAWEGVIHVSGRVAVSGVLNGRVTLASPENIIVADDIRTAIDPGVDCGNILGLFSGDSIIVSDNTINTPQQVPGGGANYRTYDLTPEEDIHAVVLALQIFGAERYNSGPKDAEDCSTSNAGRGCLALKGGIIQKTRGAVGLTGGEGYIKRYEFNACAASEPPPYFPTTGKFARNRIFELDPRNFDVVTWFATNQNN
;
A
#
# COMPACT_ATOMS: atom_id res chain seq x y z
N MET A 1 -4.95 -14.98 27.31
CA MET A 1 -5.83 -14.46 26.26
C MET A 1 -6.69 -13.38 26.90
N GLY A 2 -6.27 -12.12 26.81
CA GLY A 2 -7.07 -10.98 27.28
C GLY A 2 -7.83 -10.41 26.09
N SER A 3 -9.15 -10.30 26.20
CA SER A 3 -9.97 -9.56 25.24
C SER A 3 -9.47 -8.12 25.13
N PRO A 4 -9.46 -7.50 23.94
CA PRO A 4 -9.14 -6.08 23.83
C PRO A 4 -10.18 -5.26 24.63
N PRO A 5 -9.75 -4.17 25.29
CA PRO A 5 -10.67 -3.32 26.03
C PRO A 5 -11.67 -2.67 25.05
N SER A 6 -12.96 -2.82 25.32
CA SER A 6 -14.02 -2.13 24.58
C SER A 6 -13.85 -0.61 24.73
N SER A 7 -13.47 0.07 23.66
CA SER A 7 -13.14 1.50 23.62
C SER A 7 -14.34 2.45 23.69
N ASN A 8 -15.52 1.99 24.13
CA ASN A 8 -16.75 2.80 24.17
C ASN A 8 -16.70 4.02 25.11
N GLY A 9 -15.67 4.16 25.96
CA GLY A 9 -15.60 5.24 26.96
C GLY A 9 -14.74 6.46 26.61
N ALA A 10 -13.90 6.41 25.57
CA ALA A 10 -12.85 7.42 25.41
C ALA A 10 -13.31 8.74 24.74
N TRP A 11 -14.46 8.75 24.04
CA TRP A 11 -14.83 9.85 23.15
C TRP A 11 -16.25 10.42 23.34
N GLU A 12 -17.10 9.83 24.19
CA GLU A 12 -18.49 10.27 24.38
C GLU A 12 -18.64 11.68 24.98
N GLY A 13 -17.59 12.24 25.60
CA GLY A 13 -17.60 13.56 26.22
C GLY A 13 -17.17 14.73 25.32
N ARG A 14 -16.83 14.49 24.05
CA ARG A 14 -16.25 15.51 23.17
C ARG A 14 -17.25 16.08 22.16
N PRO A 15 -17.49 17.41 22.11
CA PRO A 15 -18.38 18.06 21.14
C PRO A 15 -17.98 17.85 19.68
N ASP A 16 -16.71 17.55 19.42
CA ASP A 16 -16.16 17.36 18.09
C ASP A 16 -16.05 15.88 17.67
N LYS A 17 -16.60 14.93 18.44
CA LYS A 17 -16.56 13.48 18.13
C LYS A 17 -17.07 13.12 16.73
N ASP A 18 -18.01 13.90 16.20
CA ASP A 18 -18.59 13.71 14.87
C ASP A 18 -17.68 14.26 13.74
N TYR A 19 -16.66 15.05 14.11
CA TYR A 19 -15.62 15.60 13.23
C TYR A 19 -14.23 15.00 13.49
N LEU A 20 -14.05 14.31 14.62
CA LEU A 20 -12.90 13.47 14.90
C LEU A 20 -12.98 12.25 14.00
N TRP A 21 -12.35 12.35 12.84
CA TRP A 21 -12.07 11.26 11.92
C TRP A 21 -11.95 9.89 12.64
N PRO A 22 -12.99 9.04 12.65
CA PRO A 22 -12.85 7.70 13.15
C PRO A 22 -12.87 6.77 11.93
N ILE A 23 -11.69 6.25 11.55
CA ILE A 23 -11.57 5.07 10.65
C ILE A 23 -12.17 3.82 11.32
N GLY A 24 -12.63 3.90 12.58
CA GLY A 24 -13.25 2.79 13.28
C GLY A 24 -14.58 2.39 12.66
N ARG A 25 -14.64 1.17 12.11
CA ARG A 25 -15.86 0.53 11.60
C ARG A 25 -17.01 0.45 12.62
N GLU A 26 -16.72 0.55 13.92
CA GLU A 26 -17.73 0.65 14.97
C GLU A 26 -18.67 1.86 14.77
N TRP A 27 -18.18 2.94 14.16
CA TRP A 27 -18.90 4.20 14.00
C TRP A 27 -19.12 4.59 12.53
N ASN A 28 -18.34 4.01 11.60
CA ASN A 28 -18.53 4.19 10.17
C ASN A 28 -18.26 2.86 9.41
N PRO A 29 -19.17 1.87 9.50
CA PRO A 29 -18.94 0.52 8.99
C PRO A 29 -18.82 0.44 7.46
N ALA A 30 -19.39 1.42 6.75
CA ALA A 30 -19.37 1.53 5.30
C ALA A 30 -18.34 2.54 4.79
N TRP A 31 -17.42 3.02 5.64
CA TRP A 31 -16.45 4.00 5.20
C TRP A 31 -15.51 3.42 4.15
N GLU A 32 -15.55 4.05 2.98
CA GLU A 32 -14.57 3.90 1.92
C GLU A 32 -14.04 5.28 1.56
N GLY A 33 -12.73 5.41 1.31
CA GLY A 33 -12.18 6.74 1.06
C GLY A 33 -10.83 6.76 0.41
N VAL A 34 -10.44 7.98 0.03
CA VAL A 34 -9.11 8.29 -0.50
C VAL A 34 -8.39 9.18 0.51
N ILE A 35 -7.18 8.77 0.88
CA ILE A 35 -6.22 9.63 1.58
C ILE A 35 -5.29 10.18 0.50
N HIS A 36 -5.26 11.48 0.32
CA HIS A 36 -4.33 12.12 -0.60
C HIS A 36 -3.26 12.87 0.19
N VAL A 37 -1.99 12.56 -0.10
CA VAL A 37 -0.84 13.28 0.47
C VAL A 37 -0.16 14.07 -0.64
N SER A 38 -0.07 15.39 -0.46
CA SER A 38 0.64 16.27 -1.38
C SER A 38 2.15 16.21 -1.11
N GLY A 39 2.78 15.11 -1.52
CA GLY A 39 4.22 14.88 -1.36
C GLY A 39 4.52 13.43 -0.95
N ARG A 40 5.76 13.15 -0.57
CA ARG A 40 6.16 11.82 -0.07
C ARG A 40 5.42 11.43 1.21
N VAL A 41 5.07 10.14 1.30
CA VAL A 41 4.42 9.56 2.48
C VAL A 41 5.08 8.23 2.84
N ALA A 42 5.27 8.00 4.14
CA ALA A 42 5.67 6.71 4.69
C ALA A 42 4.47 6.04 5.35
N VAL A 43 4.31 4.73 5.15
CA VAL A 43 3.17 3.95 5.64
C VAL A 43 3.59 2.67 6.33
N SER A 44 2.88 2.35 7.41
CA SER A 44 2.94 1.09 8.16
C SER A 44 1.69 1.02 9.04
N GLY A 45 1.27 -0.19 9.41
CA GLY A 45 0.24 -0.45 10.40
C GLY A 45 -0.85 -1.40 9.90
N VAL A 46 -1.99 -1.35 10.59
CA VAL A 46 -3.14 -2.23 10.33
C VAL A 46 -4.31 -1.42 9.78
N LEU A 47 -4.81 -1.81 8.61
CA LEU A 47 -6.02 -1.26 7.99
C LEU A 47 -7.25 -2.09 8.35
N ASN A 48 -8.24 -1.44 8.98
CA ASN A 48 -9.59 -1.97 9.13
C ASN A 48 -10.56 -1.10 8.32
N GLY A 49 -10.76 -1.42 7.04
CA GLY A 49 -11.60 -0.67 6.13
C GLY A 49 -11.09 -0.73 4.68
N ARG A 50 -11.67 0.14 3.84
CA ARG A 50 -11.40 0.21 2.41
C ARG A 50 -10.83 1.57 2.07
N VAL A 51 -9.56 1.62 1.67
CA VAL A 51 -8.84 2.89 1.48
C VAL A 51 -7.99 2.84 0.24
N THR A 52 -7.93 3.96 -0.47
CA THR A 52 -6.83 4.23 -1.41
C THR A 52 -5.97 5.36 -0.85
N LEU A 53 -4.67 5.11 -0.66
CA LEU A 53 -3.69 6.16 -0.42
C LEU A 53 -3.09 6.58 -1.75
N ALA A 54 -3.18 7.88 -2.06
CA ALA A 54 -2.66 8.48 -3.25
C ALA A 54 -1.59 9.53 -2.92
N SER A 55 -0.47 9.49 -3.63
CA SER A 55 0.59 10.49 -3.56
C SER A 55 1.14 10.77 -4.96
N PRO A 56 1.42 12.03 -5.33
CA PRO A 56 2.10 12.35 -6.59
C PRO A 56 3.59 11.97 -6.56
N GLU A 57 4.18 11.84 -5.36
CA GLU A 57 5.57 11.42 -5.14
C GLU A 57 5.62 9.99 -4.56
N ASN A 58 6.79 9.57 -4.07
CA ASN A 58 7.00 8.24 -3.53
C ASN A 58 6.11 7.92 -2.32
N ILE A 59 5.56 6.70 -2.33
CA ILE A 59 5.05 6.04 -1.13
C ILE A 59 6.16 5.12 -0.63
N ILE A 60 6.50 5.26 0.65
CA ILE A 60 7.53 4.47 1.32
C ILE A 60 6.80 3.47 2.22
N VAL A 61 7.02 2.18 2.00
CA VAL A 61 6.60 1.15 2.95
C VAL A 61 7.65 1.13 4.05
N ALA A 62 7.27 1.70 5.20
CA ALA A 62 8.16 1.91 6.33
C ALA A 62 8.34 0.64 7.15
N ASP A 63 7.31 -0.18 7.23
CA ASP A 63 7.22 -1.43 7.98
C ASP A 63 5.86 -2.06 7.59
N ASP A 64 5.52 -3.22 8.16
CA ASP A 64 4.35 -4.02 7.87
C ASP A 64 3.08 -3.20 7.58
N ILE A 65 2.41 -3.54 6.48
CA ILE A 65 1.08 -3.06 6.14
C ILE A 65 0.14 -4.25 6.10
N ARG A 66 -0.61 -4.45 7.17
CA ARG A 66 -1.57 -5.54 7.29
C ARG A 66 -3.01 -5.02 7.22
N THR A 67 -3.91 -5.87 6.80
CA THR A 67 -5.35 -5.68 6.98
C THR A 67 -5.78 -6.33 8.30
N ALA A 68 -6.81 -5.81 8.95
CA ALA A 68 -7.30 -6.35 10.22
C ALA A 68 -7.83 -7.79 10.11
N ILE A 69 -8.22 -8.19 8.90
CA ILE A 69 -8.54 -9.57 8.51
C ILE A 69 -7.67 -9.90 7.31
N ASP A 70 -7.09 -11.09 7.28
CA ASP A 70 -6.19 -11.51 6.20
C ASP A 70 -6.85 -11.42 4.81
N PRO A 71 -6.11 -10.93 3.79
CA PRO A 71 -6.59 -10.85 2.42
C PRO A 71 -7.03 -12.22 1.91
N GLY A 72 -8.21 -12.28 1.28
CA GLY A 72 -8.78 -13.52 0.75
C GLY A 72 -9.66 -14.31 1.73
N VAL A 73 -9.68 -13.94 3.02
CA VAL A 73 -10.66 -14.48 3.98
C VAL A 73 -11.97 -13.70 3.93
N ASP A 74 -11.88 -12.38 3.93
CA ASP A 74 -12.99 -11.44 3.78
C ASP A 74 -12.56 -10.28 2.88
N CYS A 75 -13.47 -9.79 2.05
CA CYS A 75 -13.23 -8.66 1.13
C CYS A 75 -13.57 -7.30 1.74
N GLY A 76 -14.00 -7.27 3.00
CA GLY A 76 -14.30 -6.04 3.72
C GLY A 76 -13.09 -5.13 3.90
N ASN A 77 -11.86 -5.63 3.96
CA ASN A 77 -10.66 -4.81 4.14
C ASN A 77 -9.80 -4.83 2.88
N ILE A 78 -9.55 -3.66 2.29
CA ILE A 78 -8.68 -3.57 1.12
C ILE A 78 -7.96 -2.22 1.05
N LEU A 79 -6.65 -2.27 0.81
CA LEU A 79 -5.81 -1.10 0.62
C LEU A 79 -5.38 -0.98 -0.84
N GLY A 80 -5.53 0.22 -1.40
CA GLY A 80 -4.89 0.64 -2.63
C GLY A 80 -3.74 1.61 -2.32
N LEU A 81 -2.56 1.37 -2.87
CA LEU A 81 -1.46 2.33 -2.87
C LEU A 81 -1.24 2.86 -4.29
N PHE A 82 -1.40 4.15 -4.48
CA PHE A 82 -1.18 4.82 -5.76
C PHE A 82 -0.08 5.87 -5.63
N SER A 83 1.05 5.62 -6.29
CA SER A 83 2.18 6.55 -6.37
C SER A 83 2.33 7.08 -7.79
N GLY A 84 2.36 8.41 -7.91
CA GLY A 84 2.72 9.12 -9.14
C GLY A 84 4.19 8.93 -9.55
N ASP A 85 5.01 8.36 -8.66
CA ASP A 85 6.39 7.98 -8.90
C ASP A 85 6.61 6.50 -8.55
N SER A 86 7.30 6.20 -7.45
CA SER A 86 7.65 4.86 -7.03
C SER A 86 7.01 4.46 -5.70
N ILE A 87 6.89 3.16 -5.46
CA ILE A 87 6.53 2.58 -4.16
C ILE A 87 7.74 1.77 -3.69
N ILE A 88 8.35 2.19 -2.58
CA ILE A 88 9.65 1.65 -2.15
C ILE A 88 9.53 1.05 -0.75
N VAL A 89 9.90 -0.22 -0.60
CA VAL A 89 10.13 -0.84 0.71
C VAL A 89 11.43 -0.28 1.27
N SER A 90 11.34 0.35 2.43
CA SER A 90 12.46 1.13 2.97
C SER A 90 13.60 0.25 3.48
N ASP A 91 14.83 0.78 3.42
CA ASP A 91 15.98 0.21 4.09
C ASP A 91 16.21 0.96 5.40
N ASN A 92 15.61 0.45 6.47
CA ASN A 92 15.68 1.08 7.78
C ASN A 92 16.09 0.05 8.87
N THR A 93 16.14 0.49 10.13
CA THR A 93 16.58 -0.37 11.23
C THR A 93 15.57 -1.46 11.61
N ILE A 94 14.32 -1.34 11.19
CA ILE A 94 13.26 -2.32 11.41
C ILE A 94 13.38 -3.39 10.32
N ASN A 95 13.24 -3.01 9.04
CA ASN A 95 13.10 -3.95 7.93
C ASN A 95 14.44 -4.56 7.46
N THR A 96 15.58 -4.04 7.94
CA THR A 96 16.90 -4.59 7.62
C THR A 96 17.62 -5.00 8.91
N PRO A 97 18.07 -6.26 9.04
CA PRO A 97 18.88 -6.68 10.18
C PRO A 97 20.17 -5.88 10.30
N GLN A 98 20.46 -5.39 11.51
CA GLN A 98 21.58 -4.53 11.80
C GLN A 98 22.77 -5.35 12.33
N GLN A 99 23.96 -5.06 11.82
CA GLN A 99 25.19 -5.72 12.25
C GLN A 99 25.46 -5.38 13.73
N VAL A 100 25.74 -6.40 14.54
CA VAL A 100 26.11 -6.18 15.95
C VAL A 100 27.49 -5.50 16.01
N PRO A 101 27.65 -4.38 16.73
CA PRO A 101 28.95 -3.72 16.87
C PRO A 101 30.01 -4.68 17.42
N GLY A 102 31.13 -4.83 16.70
CA GLY A 102 32.20 -5.77 17.06
C GLY A 102 31.84 -7.26 16.86
N GLY A 103 30.67 -7.56 16.32
CA GLY A 103 30.12 -8.90 16.17
C GLY A 103 30.46 -9.62 14.86
N GLY A 104 31.28 -9.04 13.97
CA GLY A 104 31.57 -9.67 12.68
C GLY A 104 30.30 -9.89 11.84
N ALA A 105 30.06 -11.11 11.34
CA ALA A 105 28.87 -11.45 10.55
C ALA A 105 27.59 -11.69 11.38
N ASN A 106 27.58 -11.29 12.66
CA ASN A 106 26.38 -11.40 13.49
C ASN A 106 25.44 -10.22 13.26
N TYR A 107 24.17 -10.51 12.97
CA TYR A 107 23.12 -9.52 12.76
C TYR A 107 22.03 -9.65 13.84
N ARG A 108 21.32 -8.55 14.10
CA ARG A 108 20.12 -8.51 14.93
C ARG A 108 19.01 -7.81 14.16
N THR A 109 17.86 -8.45 14.13
CA THR A 109 16.63 -7.80 13.67
C THR A 109 15.98 -7.04 14.82
N TYR A 110 15.41 -5.89 14.49
CA TYR A 110 14.56 -5.11 15.40
C TYR A 110 13.08 -5.24 15.05
N ASP A 111 12.77 -5.95 13.98
CA ASP A 111 11.42 -6.34 13.64
C ASP A 111 10.93 -7.46 14.59
N LEU A 112 9.63 -7.49 14.83
CA LEU A 112 8.94 -8.55 15.55
C LEU A 112 8.76 -9.79 14.68
N THR A 113 8.75 -9.64 13.36
CA THR A 113 8.62 -10.72 12.38
C THR A 113 9.75 -10.70 11.36
N PRO A 114 10.22 -11.85 10.84
CA PRO A 114 11.23 -11.89 9.77
C PRO A 114 10.62 -11.69 8.37
N GLU A 115 9.39 -11.18 8.28
CA GLU A 115 8.66 -11.02 7.02
C GLU A 115 8.10 -9.60 6.97
N GLU A 116 8.28 -8.94 5.82
CA GLU A 116 7.62 -7.67 5.51
C GLU A 116 6.29 -7.98 4.80
N ASP A 117 5.19 -7.78 5.51
CA ASP A 117 3.84 -8.00 5.00
C ASP A 117 3.29 -6.75 4.31
N ILE A 118 2.85 -6.91 3.06
CA ILE A 118 2.19 -5.85 2.28
C ILE A 118 0.83 -6.35 1.80
N HIS A 119 -0.21 -6.04 2.55
CA HIS A 119 -1.60 -6.30 2.19
C HIS A 119 -2.17 -5.11 1.40
N ALA A 120 -1.79 -4.99 0.13
CA ALA A 120 -2.24 -3.90 -0.73
C ALA A 120 -2.22 -4.22 -2.22
N VAL A 121 -3.14 -3.60 -2.97
CA VAL A 121 -3.00 -3.43 -4.41
C VAL A 121 -2.14 -2.20 -4.65
N VAL A 122 -0.97 -2.38 -5.26
CA VAL A 122 0.00 -1.32 -5.49
C VAL A 122 0.03 -0.90 -6.96
N LEU A 123 0.02 0.41 -7.19
CA LEU A 123 0.16 1.04 -8.50
C LEU A 123 1.26 2.11 -8.41
N ALA A 124 2.42 1.83 -9.01
CA ALA A 124 3.54 2.75 -9.11
C ALA A 124 3.74 3.17 -10.57
N LEU A 125 3.71 4.47 -10.86
CA LEU A 125 3.94 4.95 -12.23
C LEU A 125 5.41 4.80 -12.71
N GLN A 126 6.34 4.52 -11.80
CA GLN A 126 7.72 4.12 -12.12
C GLN A 126 8.02 2.71 -11.59
N ILE A 127 8.41 2.57 -10.32
CA ILE A 127 9.00 1.34 -9.79
C ILE A 127 8.28 0.91 -8.51
N PHE A 128 8.00 -0.39 -8.38
CA PHE A 128 7.85 -1.03 -7.07
C PHE A 128 9.09 -1.88 -6.77
N GLY A 129 9.79 -1.57 -5.67
CA GLY A 129 11.06 -2.21 -5.32
C GLY A 129 11.46 -2.01 -3.86
N ALA A 130 12.62 -2.54 -3.47
CA ALA A 130 13.19 -2.30 -2.15
C ALA A 130 14.43 -1.41 -2.24
N GLU A 131 14.57 -0.51 -1.29
CA GLU A 131 15.76 0.31 -1.13
C GLU A 131 16.96 -0.57 -0.74
N ARG A 132 18.13 -0.28 -1.31
CA ARG A 132 19.40 -0.98 -1.03
C ARG A 132 19.31 -2.52 -1.12
N TYR A 133 18.43 -3.04 -1.98
CA TYR A 133 18.18 -4.47 -2.17
C TYR A 133 19.40 -5.35 -2.45
N ASN A 134 20.51 -4.75 -2.88
CA ASN A 134 21.77 -5.40 -3.26
C ASN A 134 22.85 -5.26 -2.18
N SER A 135 22.47 -4.91 -0.96
CA SER A 135 23.40 -4.68 0.14
C SER A 135 22.80 -5.09 1.48
N GLY A 136 23.66 -5.21 2.49
CA GLY A 136 23.29 -5.68 3.81
C GLY A 136 23.62 -7.17 4.01
N PRO A 137 23.00 -7.82 5.02
CA PRO A 137 23.16 -9.25 5.25
C PRO A 137 22.69 -10.11 4.07
N LYS A 138 23.15 -11.36 4.03
CA LYS A 138 22.78 -12.36 3.02
C LYS A 138 21.89 -13.48 3.56
N ASP A 139 21.97 -13.71 4.86
CA ASP A 139 21.42 -14.87 5.56
C ASP A 139 21.08 -14.55 7.03
N ALA A 140 20.70 -13.29 7.30
CA ALA A 140 20.39 -12.85 8.66
C ALA A 140 18.97 -13.18 9.11
N GLU A 141 18.06 -13.46 8.19
CA GLU A 141 16.67 -13.82 8.47
C GLU A 141 16.20 -14.98 7.60
N ASP A 142 15.29 -15.77 8.14
CA ASP A 142 14.72 -16.90 7.43
C ASP A 142 13.45 -16.48 6.67
N CYS A 143 13.35 -16.91 5.43
CA CYS A 143 12.12 -16.87 4.64
C CYS A 143 11.58 -18.31 4.48
N SER A 144 10.91 -18.79 5.53
CA SER A 144 10.58 -20.21 5.79
C SER A 144 11.81 -21.14 5.78
N THR A 145 12.09 -21.85 4.68
CA THR A 145 13.19 -22.83 4.60
C THR A 145 14.41 -22.28 3.86
N SER A 146 14.41 -20.99 3.52
CA SER A 146 15.48 -20.35 2.77
C SER A 146 15.98 -19.14 3.53
N ASN A 147 17.30 -19.06 3.73
CA ASN A 147 17.91 -17.90 4.38
C ASN A 147 17.89 -16.72 3.39
N ALA A 148 17.65 -15.53 3.93
CA ALA A 148 17.58 -14.27 3.23
C ALA A 148 18.29 -13.17 4.04
N GLY A 149 18.67 -12.09 3.37
CA GLY A 149 19.23 -10.92 4.03
C GLY A 149 18.21 -10.23 4.93
N ARG A 150 16.99 -10.04 4.42
CA ARG A 150 15.90 -9.31 5.07
C ARG A 150 14.61 -10.13 5.16
N GLY A 151 14.74 -11.47 5.12
CA GLY A 151 13.58 -12.35 5.17
C GLY A 151 12.70 -12.34 3.92
N CYS A 152 11.39 -12.51 4.09
CA CYS A 152 10.42 -12.51 2.99
C CYS A 152 9.83 -11.11 2.74
N LEU A 153 9.53 -10.80 1.48
CA LEU A 153 8.60 -9.74 1.12
C LEU A 153 7.26 -10.38 0.72
N ALA A 154 6.33 -10.43 1.67
CA ALA A 154 5.03 -11.08 1.55
C ALA A 154 3.96 -10.07 1.07
N LEU A 155 3.79 -9.97 -0.25
CA LEU A 155 2.77 -9.09 -0.82
C LEU A 155 1.51 -9.88 -1.16
N LYS A 156 0.41 -9.61 -0.46
CA LYS A 156 -0.93 -10.15 -0.75
C LYS A 156 -1.81 -9.06 -1.35
N GLY A 157 -1.99 -9.09 -2.67
CA GLY A 157 -2.62 -7.98 -3.36
C GLY A 157 -2.43 -8.03 -4.87
N GLY A 158 -1.86 -6.98 -5.44
CA GLY A 158 -1.53 -6.91 -6.86
C GLY A 158 -0.47 -5.84 -7.09
N ILE A 159 0.40 -6.04 -8.09
CA ILE A 159 1.47 -5.09 -8.41
C ILE A 159 1.26 -4.58 -9.84
N ILE A 160 1.03 -3.28 -9.97
CA ILE A 160 1.00 -2.56 -11.23
C ILE A 160 2.16 -1.57 -11.21
N GLN A 161 3.10 -1.74 -12.13
CA GLN A 161 4.31 -0.92 -12.18
C GLN A 161 4.76 -0.74 -13.62
N LYS A 162 5.37 0.40 -13.94
CA LYS A 162 5.97 0.65 -15.25
C LYS A 162 7.24 -0.17 -15.46
N THR A 163 8.12 -0.16 -14.46
CA THR A 163 9.38 -0.90 -14.47
C THR A 163 9.45 -1.76 -13.23
N ARG A 164 9.80 -3.04 -13.40
CA ARG A 164 9.95 -3.96 -12.27
C ARG A 164 11.17 -3.62 -11.42
N GLY A 165 10.94 -3.27 -10.16
CA GLY A 165 12.02 -3.10 -9.19
C GLY A 165 12.57 -4.43 -8.67
N ALA A 166 13.87 -4.40 -8.35
CA ALA A 166 14.49 -5.45 -7.56
C ALA A 166 14.14 -5.27 -6.08
N VAL A 167 14.02 -6.39 -5.37
CA VAL A 167 13.82 -6.38 -3.90
C VAL A 167 14.86 -7.24 -3.18
N GLY A 168 15.64 -8.02 -3.93
CA GLY A 168 16.73 -8.85 -3.44
C GLY A 168 17.52 -9.44 -4.62
N LEU A 169 18.64 -10.07 -4.29
CA LEU A 169 19.54 -10.76 -5.21
C LEU A 169 19.49 -12.28 -5.00
N THR A 170 19.96 -13.03 -6.01
CA THR A 170 20.20 -14.46 -5.85
C THR A 170 21.37 -14.76 -4.89
N GLY A 171 22.19 -13.76 -4.57
CA GLY A 171 23.29 -13.85 -3.60
C GLY A 171 22.88 -13.79 -2.13
N GLY A 172 21.58 -13.62 -1.85
CA GLY A 172 20.99 -13.57 -0.52
C GLY A 172 20.64 -12.16 -0.04
N GLU A 173 21.23 -11.11 -0.60
CA GLU A 173 20.92 -9.73 -0.20
C GLU A 173 19.46 -9.35 -0.48
N GLY A 174 18.87 -8.53 0.39
CA GLY A 174 17.49 -8.07 0.28
C GLY A 174 16.46 -9.14 0.67
N TYR A 175 15.27 -9.07 0.06
CA TYR A 175 14.13 -9.93 0.36
C TYR A 175 13.95 -11.06 -0.66
N ILE A 176 13.45 -12.20 -0.17
CA ILE A 176 12.87 -13.25 -1.02
C ILE A 176 11.41 -12.90 -1.32
N LYS A 177 11.04 -12.90 -2.61
CA LYS A 177 9.70 -12.50 -3.07
C LYS A 177 8.65 -13.57 -2.76
N ARG A 178 7.56 -13.18 -2.10
CA ARG A 178 6.35 -13.99 -1.93
C ARG A 178 5.12 -13.18 -2.30
N TYR A 179 4.77 -13.23 -3.57
CA TYR A 179 3.64 -12.45 -4.08
C TYR A 179 2.45 -13.36 -4.32
N GLU A 180 1.33 -13.00 -3.71
CA GLU A 180 0.06 -13.68 -3.84
C GLU A 180 -1.00 -12.69 -4.31
N PHE A 181 -1.85 -13.13 -5.24
CA PHE A 181 -2.93 -12.30 -5.73
C PHE A 181 -4.09 -12.28 -4.73
N ASN A 182 -4.53 -11.08 -4.32
CA ASN A 182 -5.75 -10.94 -3.52
C ASN A 182 -6.97 -11.00 -4.44
N ALA A 183 -7.70 -12.12 -4.41
CA ALA A 183 -8.89 -12.34 -5.22
C ALA A 183 -9.98 -11.26 -4.99
N CYS A 184 -10.06 -10.66 -3.79
CA CYS A 184 -11.00 -9.60 -3.50
C CYS A 184 -10.82 -8.37 -4.39
N ALA A 185 -9.61 -8.11 -4.90
CA ALA A 185 -9.37 -6.98 -5.78
C ALA A 185 -10.12 -7.08 -7.13
N ALA A 186 -10.59 -8.27 -7.52
CA ALA A 186 -11.34 -8.48 -8.76
C ALA A 186 -12.83 -8.09 -8.63
N SER A 187 -13.47 -8.40 -7.50
CA SER A 187 -14.88 -8.10 -7.24
C SER A 187 -15.09 -6.80 -6.46
N GLU A 188 -14.13 -6.48 -5.61
CA GLU A 188 -14.17 -5.44 -4.59
C GLU A 188 -12.85 -4.66 -4.60
N PRO A 189 -12.52 -3.96 -5.70
CA PRO A 189 -11.25 -3.23 -5.80
C PRO A 189 -11.14 -2.13 -4.74
N PRO A 190 -9.93 -1.64 -4.45
CA PRO A 190 -9.78 -0.48 -3.58
C PRO A 190 -10.58 0.72 -4.11
N PRO A 191 -11.18 1.52 -3.22
CA PRO A 191 -12.13 2.55 -3.61
C PRO A 191 -11.44 3.64 -4.43
N TYR A 192 -12.04 4.03 -5.55
CA TYR A 192 -11.49 5.02 -6.49
C TYR A 192 -10.08 4.70 -7.01
N PHE A 193 -9.64 3.44 -6.88
CA PHE A 193 -8.38 3.00 -7.42
C PHE A 193 -8.43 3.01 -8.94
N PRO A 194 -7.35 3.43 -9.64
CA PRO A 194 -7.36 3.42 -11.09
C PRO A 194 -7.61 2.02 -11.64
N THR A 195 -8.75 1.81 -12.29
CA THR A 195 -9.07 0.52 -12.91
C THR A 195 -8.30 0.40 -14.23
N THR A 196 -7.51 -0.66 -14.38
CA THR A 196 -6.95 -1.03 -15.68
C THR A 196 -8.08 -1.53 -16.57
N GLY A 197 -8.49 -0.76 -17.58
CA GLY A 197 -9.54 -1.22 -18.49
C GLY A 197 -10.38 -0.15 -19.21
N LYS A 198 -10.26 1.13 -18.87
CA LYS A 198 -10.80 2.21 -19.71
C LYS A 198 -9.69 3.16 -20.13
N PHE A 199 -9.09 2.90 -21.28
CA PHE A 199 -8.44 3.94 -22.07
C PHE A 199 -9.54 4.84 -22.65
N ALA A 200 -10.10 5.74 -21.85
CA ALA A 200 -10.84 6.85 -22.43
C ALA A 200 -9.81 7.83 -22.99
N ARG A 201 -9.89 8.17 -24.28
CA ARG A 201 -9.16 9.33 -24.79
C ARG A 201 -9.61 10.52 -23.97
N ASN A 202 -8.72 11.08 -23.16
CA ASN A 202 -9.01 12.33 -22.48
C ASN A 202 -9.01 13.43 -23.54
N ARG A 203 -10.21 13.79 -24.03
CA ARG A 203 -10.41 14.95 -24.90
C ARG A 203 -10.83 16.10 -24.01
N ILE A 204 -9.92 17.05 -23.84
CA ILE A 204 -10.23 18.34 -23.23
C ILE A 204 -10.90 19.18 -24.31
N PHE A 205 -12.12 19.62 -24.06
CA PHE A 205 -12.82 20.60 -24.89
C PHE A 205 -12.83 21.92 -24.14
N GLU A 206 -12.23 22.94 -24.72
CA GLU A 206 -12.35 24.31 -24.21
C GLU A 206 -13.68 24.87 -24.72
N LEU A 207 -14.58 25.23 -23.80
CA LEU A 207 -15.91 25.74 -24.11
C LEU A 207 -15.95 27.24 -23.89
N ASP A 208 -16.30 28.00 -24.94
CA ASP A 208 -16.62 29.42 -24.80
C ASP A 208 -18.07 29.56 -24.30
N PRO A 209 -18.30 30.06 -23.07
CA PRO A 209 -19.63 30.13 -22.48
C PRO A 209 -20.58 31.12 -23.18
N ARG A 210 -20.10 32.03 -24.05
CA ARG A 210 -20.97 33.03 -24.69
C ARG A 210 -21.84 32.49 -25.82
N ASN A 211 -21.42 31.41 -26.48
CA ASN A 211 -22.12 30.82 -27.63
C ASN A 211 -22.26 29.29 -27.53
N PHE A 212 -22.18 28.74 -26.32
CA PHE A 212 -22.25 27.29 -26.11
C PHE A 212 -23.67 26.76 -26.29
N ASP A 213 -23.91 26.06 -27.40
CA ASP A 213 -25.13 25.26 -27.61
C ASP A 213 -24.86 23.79 -27.25
N VAL A 214 -25.44 23.39 -26.14
CA VAL A 214 -25.34 22.04 -25.58
C VAL A 214 -25.89 20.97 -26.53
N VAL A 215 -26.97 21.25 -27.27
CA VAL A 215 -27.64 20.27 -28.14
C VAL A 215 -26.79 19.99 -29.37
N THR A 216 -26.30 21.04 -30.03
CA THR A 216 -25.40 20.93 -31.19
C THR A 216 -24.07 20.28 -30.82
N TRP A 217 -23.54 20.57 -29.63
CA TRP A 217 -22.27 20.00 -29.16
C TRP A 217 -22.37 18.48 -28.94
N PHE A 218 -23.40 18.00 -28.22
CA PHE A 218 -23.58 16.57 -27.97
C PHE A 218 -23.88 15.80 -29.27
N ALA A 219 -24.66 16.37 -30.19
CA ALA A 219 -24.94 15.76 -31.50
C ALA A 219 -23.67 15.52 -32.34
N THR A 220 -22.67 16.38 -32.20
CA THR A 220 -21.42 16.33 -32.98
C THR A 220 -20.35 15.43 -32.32
N ASN A 221 -20.37 15.27 -30.99
CA ASN A 221 -19.25 14.70 -30.23
C ASN A 221 -19.54 13.37 -29.50
N GLN A 222 -20.79 12.87 -29.46
CA GLN A 222 -21.12 11.61 -28.76
C GLN A 222 -20.94 10.31 -29.57
N ASN A 223 -20.78 10.36 -30.89
CA ASN A 223 -20.82 9.17 -31.77
C ASN A 223 -19.47 8.70 -32.34
N ASN A 224 -18.33 9.00 -31.70
CA ASN A 224 -17.01 8.51 -32.12
C ASN A 224 -16.16 7.98 -30.97
#